data_AF-A0A7V7YEA8-F1
#
_entry.id   AF-A0A7V7YEA8-F1
#
_cell.length_a   1.000
_cell.length_b   1.000
_cell.length_c   1.000
_cell.angle_alpha   90.00
_cell.angle_beta   90.00
_cell.angle_gamma   90.00
#
_symmetry.space_group_name_H-M   'P 1'
#
loop_
_entity.id
_entity.type
_entity.pdbx_description
1 polymer ?
#
loop_
_entity_poly.entity_id
_entity_poly.type
_entity_poly.pdbx_seq_one_letter_code
_entity_poly.pdbx_strand_id
1 'polypeptide(L)'
;MVASMVCGTAAAVPAGSVADTATQIVTLAGNHRLVMLGEYHGTAETPLLVADLMERYSRDTAPVRLGLELPMSENAALARYLRSSGDADARAALRTSPFWQVKDDQHDGRRSRDMLALIETLRVLRLQGRDIGVAGYDIEISTYDSDMDRDAAMATHLRQQFNALPAGARMVVLTGNVHAMRHPFADAPPEMKHRTMASYLLDLPLYSVRVEALRGQFWGCMNPCRALTLRELPAQDPVVETDPERSYDVWVHLPALSVGTLTDP
;
A
#
# COMPACT_ATOMS: atom_id res chain seq x y z
N MET A 1 50.97 9.80 -32.17
CA MET A 1 49.61 10.17 -31.72
C MET A 1 49.01 8.96 -31.04
N VAL A 2 48.92 8.97 -29.70
CA VAL A 2 48.27 7.91 -28.92
C VAL A 2 46.95 8.49 -28.43
N ALA A 3 45.84 7.97 -28.93
CA ALA A 3 44.51 8.35 -28.48
C ALA A 3 44.21 7.60 -27.18
N SER A 4 44.23 8.33 -26.06
CA SER A 4 43.77 7.84 -24.77
C SER A 4 42.23 7.75 -24.79
N MET A 5 41.72 6.53 -24.76
CA MET A 5 40.31 6.22 -24.56
C MET A 5 39.99 6.41 -23.08
N VAL A 6 39.25 7.48 -22.75
CA VAL A 6 38.74 7.70 -21.40
C VAL A 6 37.52 6.81 -21.22
N CYS A 7 37.68 5.73 -20.45
CA CYS A 7 36.57 4.90 -20.00
C CYS A 7 35.84 5.67 -18.88
N GLY A 8 34.70 6.26 -19.19
CA GLY A 8 33.83 6.89 -18.20
C GLY A 8 33.23 5.83 -17.29
N THR A 9 33.60 5.80 -16.02
CA THR A 9 32.90 5.03 -15.00
C THR A 9 31.52 5.66 -14.82
N ALA A 10 30.47 5.00 -15.32
CA ALA A 10 29.10 5.32 -14.93
C ALA A 10 28.98 5.09 -13.42
N ALA A 11 28.91 6.17 -12.65
CA ALA A 11 28.63 6.07 -11.22
C ALA A 11 27.22 5.49 -11.07
N ALA A 12 27.12 4.34 -10.41
CA ALA A 12 25.82 3.81 -9.98
C ALA A 12 25.19 4.84 -9.04
N VAL A 13 24.05 5.39 -9.46
CA VAL A 13 23.23 6.25 -8.59
C VAL A 13 22.78 5.40 -7.40
N PRO A 14 23.02 5.82 -6.14
CA PRO A 14 22.52 5.07 -5.00
C PRO A 14 20.99 4.97 -5.09
N ALA A 15 20.45 3.79 -4.85
CA ALA A 15 19.01 3.59 -4.77
C ALA A 15 18.41 4.56 -3.74
N GLY A 16 17.41 5.35 -4.15
CA GLY A 16 16.82 6.41 -3.33
C GLY A 16 16.08 5.87 -2.11
N SER A 17 16.06 6.61 -1.00
CA SER A 17 15.40 6.24 0.25
C SER A 17 13.86 6.13 0.12
N VAL A 18 13.20 5.57 1.15
CA VAL A 18 11.72 5.60 1.28
C VAL A 18 11.17 7.03 1.09
N ALA A 19 11.87 8.04 1.60
CA ALA A 19 11.48 9.45 1.47
C ALA A 19 11.63 9.98 0.03
N ASP A 20 12.61 9.47 -0.72
CA ASP A 20 12.77 9.80 -2.14
C ASP A 20 11.62 9.20 -2.95
N THR A 21 11.26 7.94 -2.69
CA THR A 21 10.09 7.28 -3.29
C THR A 21 8.78 8.02 -2.95
N ALA A 22 8.58 8.44 -1.70
CA ALA A 22 7.42 9.25 -1.31
C ALA A 22 7.37 10.57 -2.11
N THR A 23 8.52 11.23 -2.29
CA THR A 23 8.63 12.46 -3.08
C THR A 23 8.28 12.24 -4.54
N GLN A 24 8.73 11.13 -5.14
CA GLN A 24 8.38 10.74 -6.50
C GLN A 24 6.87 10.53 -6.64
N ILE A 25 6.25 9.77 -5.73
CA ILE A 25 4.80 9.52 -5.74
C ILE A 25 4.01 10.82 -5.63
N VAL A 26 4.34 11.70 -4.67
CA VAL A 26 3.65 12.99 -4.50
C VAL A 26 3.74 13.84 -5.77
N THR A 27 4.92 13.86 -6.39
CA THR A 27 5.15 14.65 -7.62
C THR A 27 4.34 14.10 -8.79
N LEU A 28 4.39 12.78 -9.01
CA LEU A 28 3.79 12.12 -10.17
C LEU A 28 2.28 11.98 -10.05
N ALA A 29 1.77 11.68 -8.85
CA ALA A 29 0.32 11.61 -8.59
C ALA A 29 -0.35 12.99 -8.67
N GLY A 30 0.40 14.09 -8.50
CA GLY A 30 -0.09 15.45 -8.67
C GLY A 30 -1.40 15.74 -7.93
N ASN A 31 -2.46 16.06 -8.68
CA ASN A 31 -3.79 16.39 -8.15
C ASN A 31 -4.75 15.20 -8.05
N HIS A 32 -4.32 13.97 -8.35
CA HIS A 32 -5.16 12.79 -8.19
C HIS A 32 -5.60 12.67 -6.72
N ARG A 33 -6.88 12.37 -6.51
CA ARG A 33 -7.48 12.31 -5.17
C ARG A 33 -7.54 10.90 -4.62
N LEU A 34 -7.45 9.89 -5.47
CA LEU A 34 -7.36 8.49 -5.06
C LEU A 34 -5.99 7.97 -5.50
N VAL A 35 -5.05 7.83 -4.57
CA VAL A 35 -3.72 7.30 -4.83
C VAL A 35 -3.68 5.87 -4.31
N MET A 36 -3.56 4.89 -5.21
CA MET A 36 -3.60 3.47 -4.87
C MET A 36 -2.20 2.88 -5.00
N LEU A 37 -1.68 2.31 -3.92
CA LEU A 37 -0.37 1.70 -3.85
C LEU A 37 -0.54 0.19 -3.86
N GLY A 38 -0.12 -0.44 -4.96
CA GLY A 38 0.10 -1.88 -5.04
C GLY A 38 1.43 -2.25 -4.38
N GLU A 39 1.42 -3.24 -3.51
CA GLU A 39 2.59 -3.68 -2.76
C GLU A 39 2.78 -5.21 -2.75
N TYR A 40 3.92 -5.61 -2.19
CA TYR A 40 4.16 -6.96 -1.69
C TYR A 40 3.87 -7.02 -0.19
N HIS A 41 2.89 -7.82 0.21
CA HIS A 41 2.46 -7.87 1.60
C HIS A 41 3.57 -8.19 2.60
N GLY A 42 3.39 -7.65 3.80
CA GLY A 42 4.21 -7.97 4.96
C GLY A 42 5.66 -7.52 4.80
N THR A 43 5.84 -6.25 4.43
CA THR A 43 7.16 -5.62 4.35
C THR A 43 7.29 -4.53 5.40
N ALA A 44 8.51 -4.22 5.83
CA ALA A 44 8.76 -3.18 6.83
C ALA A 44 8.73 -1.77 6.22
N GLU A 45 9.15 -1.63 4.95
CA GLU A 45 9.36 -0.35 4.29
C GLU A 45 8.09 0.24 3.69
N THR A 46 7.15 -0.58 3.21
CA THR A 46 5.89 -0.09 2.63
C THR A 46 5.03 0.67 3.65
N PRO A 47 4.86 0.19 4.90
CA PRO A 47 4.17 0.97 5.93
C PRO A 47 4.86 2.32 6.22
N LEU A 48 6.19 2.38 6.15
CA LEU A 48 6.94 3.63 6.32
C LEU A 48 6.70 4.59 5.14
N LEU A 49 6.68 4.07 3.91
CA LEU A 49 6.33 4.84 2.71
C LEU A 49 4.94 5.46 2.82
N VAL A 50 3.96 4.65 3.25
CA VAL A 50 2.58 5.11 3.46
C VAL A 50 2.52 6.16 4.56
N ALA A 51 3.24 5.98 5.66
CA ALA A 51 3.29 6.97 6.74
C ALA A 51 3.82 8.33 6.25
N ASP A 52 4.89 8.34 5.44
CA ASP A 52 5.44 9.57 4.85
C ASP A 52 4.46 10.23 3.87
N LEU A 53 3.80 9.44 3.00
CA LEU A 53 2.76 9.96 2.11
C LEU A 53 1.59 10.59 2.88
N MET A 54 1.10 9.91 3.91
CA MET A 54 0.03 10.42 4.78
C MET A 54 0.47 11.69 5.50
N GLU A 55 1.71 11.75 5.99
CA GLU A 55 2.28 12.96 6.58
C GLU A 55 2.33 14.10 5.57
N ARG A 56 2.79 13.88 4.34
CA ARG A 56 2.89 14.94 3.33
C ARG A 56 1.53 15.43 2.87
N TYR A 57 0.60 14.52 2.58
CA TYR A 57 -0.72 14.88 2.09
C TYR A 57 -1.62 15.54 3.13
N SER A 58 -1.38 15.27 4.41
CA SER A 58 -2.12 15.90 5.50
C SER A 58 -1.55 17.25 5.92
N ARG A 59 -0.49 17.73 5.25
CA ARG A 59 -0.04 19.12 5.39
C ARG A 59 -1.17 20.03 4.86
N ASP A 60 -1.26 21.23 5.40
CA ASP A 60 -2.25 22.25 5.00
C ASP A 60 -3.72 21.90 5.33
N THR A 61 -3.95 21.08 6.35
CA THR A 61 -5.29 20.74 6.91
C THR A 61 -6.24 20.01 5.95
N ALA A 62 -5.77 19.62 4.76
CA ALA A 62 -6.56 18.79 3.85
C ALA A 62 -6.87 17.43 4.51
N PRO A 63 -8.15 16.99 4.52
CA PRO A 63 -8.49 15.68 5.06
C PRO A 63 -7.85 14.57 4.21
N VAL A 64 -7.20 13.61 4.87
CA VAL A 64 -6.61 12.45 4.21
C VAL A 64 -7.14 11.16 4.83
N ARG A 65 -7.63 10.25 3.98
CA ARG A 65 -8.05 8.91 4.39
C ARG A 65 -7.03 7.87 3.92
N LEU A 66 -6.56 7.03 4.83
CA LEU A 66 -5.92 5.77 4.49
C LEU A 66 -6.96 4.65 4.41
N GLY A 67 -7.04 3.99 3.25
CA GLY A 67 -7.70 2.71 3.07
C GLY A 67 -6.70 1.57 3.23
N LEU A 68 -6.98 0.63 4.12
CA LEU A 68 -6.17 -0.58 4.32
C LEU A 68 -6.94 -1.81 3.89
N GLU A 69 -6.24 -2.79 3.32
CA GLU A 69 -6.79 -4.10 2.95
C GLU A 69 -7.08 -4.96 4.20
N LEU A 70 -8.02 -4.47 5.02
CA LEU A 70 -8.53 -5.03 6.26
C LEU A 70 -10.05 -5.16 6.15
N PRO A 71 -10.68 -6.20 6.73
CA PRO A 71 -12.13 -6.32 6.73
C PRO A 71 -12.82 -5.09 7.31
N MET A 72 -13.95 -4.68 6.72
CA MET A 72 -14.69 -3.50 7.22
C MET A 72 -15.17 -3.65 8.68
N SER A 73 -15.27 -4.87 9.21
CA SER A 73 -15.57 -5.15 10.63
C SER A 73 -14.56 -4.50 11.59
N GLU A 74 -13.33 -4.30 11.14
CA GLU A 74 -12.24 -3.67 11.91
C GLU A 74 -12.42 -2.15 12.09
N ASN A 75 -13.29 -1.51 11.30
CA ASN A 75 -13.43 -0.06 11.28
C ASN A 75 -13.83 0.54 12.64
N ALA A 76 -14.64 -0.17 13.43
CA ALA A 76 -15.02 0.28 14.76
C ALA A 76 -13.81 0.29 15.72
N ALA A 77 -12.96 -0.74 15.66
CA ALA A 77 -11.74 -0.83 16.47
C ALA A 77 -10.70 0.22 16.05
N LEU A 78 -10.48 0.39 14.74
CA LEU A 78 -9.60 1.41 14.18
C LEU A 78 -10.04 2.82 14.60
N ALA A 79 -11.32 3.15 14.44
CA ALA A 79 -11.85 4.46 14.79
C ALA A 79 -11.74 4.76 16.30
N ARG A 80 -11.95 3.75 17.16
CA ARG A 80 -11.75 3.86 18.61
C ARG A 80 -10.28 4.10 18.95
N TYR A 81 -9.36 3.34 18.33
CA TYR A 81 -7.92 3.51 18.56
C TYR A 81 -7.42 4.89 18.14
N LEU A 82 -7.83 5.37 16.96
CA LEU A 82 -7.44 6.69 16.43
C LEU A 82 -7.89 7.87 17.30
N ARG A 83 -8.95 7.70 18.12
CA ARG A 83 -9.43 8.72 19.08
C ARG A 83 -8.83 8.58 20.47
N SER A 84 -8.08 7.51 20.74
CA SER A 84 -7.55 7.21 22.05
C SER A 84 -6.23 7.95 22.36
N SER A 85 -5.83 7.91 23.62
CA SER A 85 -4.50 8.27 24.12
C SER A 85 -3.37 7.42 23.51
N GLY A 86 -3.70 6.27 22.91
CA GLY A 86 -2.73 5.27 22.45
C GLY A 86 -2.04 4.55 23.60
N ASP A 87 -2.62 4.52 24.80
CA ASP A 87 -2.08 3.81 25.96
C ASP A 87 -2.05 2.28 25.77
N ALA A 88 -1.56 1.57 26.80
CA ALA A 88 -1.42 0.12 26.74
C ALA A 88 -2.76 -0.58 26.48
N ASP A 89 -3.84 -0.11 27.10
CA ASP A 89 -5.18 -0.71 26.97
C ASP A 89 -5.76 -0.47 25.58
N ALA A 90 -5.61 0.75 25.05
CA ALA A 90 -6.01 1.08 23.68
C ALA A 90 -5.26 0.22 22.65
N ARG A 91 -3.94 0.07 22.81
CA ARG A 91 -3.12 -0.78 21.95
C ARG A 91 -3.52 -2.25 22.05
N ALA A 92 -3.74 -2.76 23.27
CA ALA A 92 -4.20 -4.12 23.49
C ALA A 92 -5.55 -4.35 22.80
N ALA A 93 -6.50 -3.44 22.98
CA ALA A 93 -7.84 -3.56 22.41
C ALA A 93 -7.90 -3.41 20.88
N LEU A 94 -6.86 -2.86 20.23
CA LEU A 94 -6.70 -2.96 18.77
C LEU A 94 -6.09 -4.31 18.40
N ARG A 95 -5.00 -4.72 19.05
CA ARG A 95 -4.31 -5.99 18.78
C ARG A 95 -5.16 -7.23 19.01
N THR A 96 -6.20 -7.11 19.83
CA THR A 96 -7.18 -8.18 20.11
C THR A 96 -8.48 -8.03 19.31
N SER A 97 -8.52 -7.24 18.24
CA SER A 97 -9.64 -7.30 17.30
C SER A 97 -9.52 -8.50 16.35
N PRO A 98 -10.64 -9.04 15.81
CA PRO A 98 -10.67 -10.33 15.13
C PRO A 98 -9.59 -10.53 14.06
N PHE A 99 -9.36 -9.53 13.19
CA PHE A 99 -8.35 -9.62 12.14
C PHE A 99 -6.93 -9.82 12.70
N TRP A 100 -6.60 -9.10 13.79
CA TRP A 100 -5.26 -9.08 14.39
C TRP A 100 -4.98 -10.26 15.32
N GLN A 101 -6.03 -10.99 15.74
CA GLN A 101 -5.89 -12.20 16.55
C GLN A 101 -5.54 -13.47 15.74
N VAL A 102 -5.57 -13.42 14.41
CA VAL A 102 -5.24 -14.58 13.58
C VAL A 102 -3.72 -14.80 13.60
N LYS A 103 -3.28 -15.94 14.14
CA LYS A 103 -1.85 -16.29 14.33
C LYS A 103 -1.46 -17.66 13.76
N ASP A 104 -2.33 -18.27 12.97
CA ASP A 104 -2.06 -19.53 12.28
C ASP A 104 -1.22 -19.31 11.00
N ASP A 105 -1.04 -20.36 10.20
CA ASP A 105 -0.24 -20.36 8.98
C ASP A 105 -0.84 -19.54 7.82
N GLN A 106 -1.96 -18.85 8.05
CA GLN A 106 -2.60 -17.92 7.12
C GLN A 106 -2.15 -16.45 7.33
N HIS A 107 -1.07 -16.22 8.06
CA HIS A 107 -0.52 -14.88 8.22
C HIS A 107 0.20 -14.40 6.94
N ASP A 108 -0.56 -13.77 6.04
CA ASP A 108 -0.10 -13.18 4.77
C ASP A 108 0.77 -11.91 4.88
N GLY A 109 1.09 -11.48 6.11
CA GLY A 109 1.95 -10.34 6.37
C GLY A 109 1.20 -9.03 6.61
N ARG A 110 -0.11 -8.95 6.31
CA ARG A 110 -0.95 -7.77 6.57
C ARG A 110 -1.15 -7.50 8.07
N ARG A 111 -0.96 -8.51 8.91
CA ARG A 111 -1.09 -8.47 10.38
C ARG A 111 0.26 -8.21 11.08
N SER A 112 1.11 -7.34 10.53
CA SER A 112 2.44 -7.09 11.08
C SER A 112 2.47 -6.01 12.17
N ARG A 113 3.54 -6.03 12.98
CA ARG A 113 3.89 -4.93 13.89
C ARG A 113 4.14 -3.63 13.14
N ASP A 114 4.64 -3.69 11.91
CA ASP A 114 4.90 -2.53 11.06
C ASP A 114 3.59 -1.85 10.63
N MET A 115 2.55 -2.62 10.31
CA MET A 115 1.20 -2.10 10.05
C MET A 115 0.58 -1.45 11.29
N LEU A 116 0.76 -2.05 12.48
CA LEU A 116 0.32 -1.43 13.74
C LEU A 116 1.10 -0.14 14.04
N ALA A 117 2.39 -0.09 13.71
CA ALA A 117 3.22 1.11 13.86
C ALA A 117 2.79 2.23 12.90
N LEU A 118 2.37 1.90 11.68
CA LEU A 118 1.73 2.84 10.75
C LEU A 118 0.46 3.42 11.35
N ILE A 119 -0.45 2.58 11.86
CA ILE A 119 -1.71 3.04 12.49
C ILE A 119 -1.41 3.95 13.70
N GLU A 120 -0.41 3.62 14.51
CA GLU A 120 0.03 4.48 15.62
C GLU A 120 0.58 5.81 15.14
N THR A 121 1.41 5.82 14.09
CA THR A 121 1.94 7.05 13.50
C THR A 121 0.82 7.97 13.06
N LEU A 122 -0.22 7.43 12.42
CA LEU A 122 -1.38 8.22 11.99
C LEU A 122 -2.22 8.74 13.16
N ARG A 123 -2.34 7.98 14.25
CA ARG A 123 -2.96 8.45 15.50
C ARG A 123 -2.19 9.64 16.08
N VAL A 124 -0.86 9.55 16.14
CA VAL A 124 -0.01 10.65 16.62
C VAL A 124 -0.17 11.89 15.73
N LEU A 125 -0.20 11.74 14.41
CA LEU A 125 -0.48 12.86 13.50
C LEU A 125 -1.86 13.49 13.77
N ARG A 126 -2.90 12.71 14.08
CA ARG A 126 -4.20 13.26 14.50
C ARG A 126 -4.11 14.09 15.78
N LEU A 127 -3.35 13.63 16.77
CA LEU A 127 -3.12 14.41 18.01
C LEU A 127 -2.41 15.74 17.75
N GLN A 128 -1.62 15.81 16.68
CA GLN A 128 -0.98 17.05 16.22
C GLN A 128 -1.94 17.96 15.42
N GLY A 129 -3.24 17.64 15.37
CA GLY A 129 -4.26 18.45 14.71
C GLY A 129 -4.49 18.10 13.24
N ARG A 130 -3.89 17.01 12.72
CA ARG A 130 -4.12 16.60 11.33
C ARG A 130 -5.44 15.87 11.16
N ASP A 131 -6.17 16.15 10.08
CA ASP A 131 -7.41 15.42 9.77
C ASP A 131 -7.12 14.13 8.98
N ILE A 132 -6.78 13.07 9.72
CA ILE A 132 -6.41 11.77 9.14
C ILE A 132 -7.42 10.68 9.53
N GLY A 133 -8.01 9.98 8.59
CA GLY A 133 -8.78 8.76 8.87
C GLY A 133 -8.03 7.49 8.46
N VAL A 134 -8.35 6.36 9.09
CA VAL A 134 -7.96 5.02 8.63
C VAL A 134 -9.22 4.16 8.58
N ALA A 135 -9.38 3.39 7.51
CA ALA A 135 -10.48 2.43 7.38
C ALA A 135 -10.04 1.19 6.60
N GLY A 136 -10.52 0.03 7.03
CA GLY A 136 -10.60 -1.19 6.24
C GLY A 136 -11.65 -1.07 5.14
N TYR A 137 -11.39 -1.71 4.00
CA TYR A 137 -12.32 -1.81 2.87
C TYR A 137 -12.52 -3.24 2.37
N ASP A 138 -11.80 -4.21 2.93
CA ASP A 138 -11.88 -5.61 2.54
C ASP A 138 -13.18 -6.25 3.07
N ILE A 139 -13.50 -7.42 2.54
CA ILE A 139 -14.51 -8.32 3.07
C ILE A 139 -13.87 -9.36 3.99
N GLU A 140 -14.69 -10.05 4.79
CA GLU A 140 -14.21 -11.17 5.59
C GLU A 140 -13.75 -12.32 4.68
N ILE A 141 -12.63 -12.96 5.02
CA ILE A 141 -12.05 -14.02 4.19
C ILE A 141 -13.03 -15.18 3.96
N SER A 142 -13.96 -15.43 4.90
CA SER A 142 -14.96 -16.49 4.81
C SER A 142 -16.21 -16.14 3.96
N THR A 143 -16.26 -14.97 3.32
CA THR A 143 -17.49 -14.44 2.72
C THR A 143 -17.52 -14.39 1.19
N TYR A 144 -16.52 -14.96 0.50
CA TYR A 144 -16.49 -14.95 -0.97
C TYR A 144 -16.25 -16.32 -1.60
N ASP A 145 -16.89 -16.53 -2.75
CA ASP A 145 -16.78 -17.74 -3.57
C ASP A 145 -15.65 -17.64 -4.61
N SER A 146 -15.18 -16.42 -4.95
CA SER A 146 -14.09 -16.18 -5.88
C SER A 146 -13.34 -14.85 -5.63
N ASP A 147 -12.07 -14.74 -6.05
CA ASP A 147 -11.27 -13.52 -5.94
C ASP A 147 -11.87 -12.33 -6.71
N MET A 148 -12.58 -12.59 -7.81
CA MET A 148 -13.26 -11.56 -8.61
C MET A 148 -14.41 -10.91 -7.82
N ASP A 149 -15.18 -11.70 -7.07
CA ASP A 149 -16.27 -11.18 -6.22
C ASP A 149 -15.70 -10.34 -5.08
N ARG A 150 -14.55 -10.75 -4.54
CA ARG A 150 -13.79 -9.97 -3.55
C ARG A 150 -13.34 -8.62 -4.11
N ASP A 151 -12.73 -8.59 -5.30
CA ASP A 151 -12.28 -7.34 -5.93
C ASP A 151 -13.43 -6.35 -6.20
N ALA A 152 -14.58 -6.86 -6.67
CA ALA A 152 -15.78 -6.05 -6.88
C ALA A 152 -16.34 -5.47 -5.56
N ALA A 153 -16.35 -6.27 -4.49
CA ALA A 153 -16.79 -5.83 -3.17
C ALA A 153 -15.85 -4.78 -2.57
N MET A 154 -14.53 -5.01 -2.62
CA MET A 154 -13.52 -4.05 -2.18
C MET A 154 -13.63 -2.72 -2.92
N ALA A 155 -13.80 -2.76 -4.25
CA ALA A 155 -14.02 -1.56 -5.06
C ALA A 155 -15.30 -0.82 -4.65
N THR A 156 -16.38 -1.54 -4.36
CA THR A 156 -17.63 -0.96 -3.89
C THR A 156 -17.44 -0.22 -2.57
N HIS A 157 -16.75 -0.82 -1.60
CA HIS A 157 -16.45 -0.20 -0.31
C HIS A 157 -15.55 1.03 -0.46
N LEU A 158 -14.47 0.95 -1.24
CA LEU A 158 -13.60 2.09 -1.50
C LEU A 158 -14.35 3.24 -2.16
N ARG A 159 -15.20 2.96 -3.15
CA ARG A 159 -16.04 3.97 -3.80
C ARG A 159 -16.96 4.66 -2.81
N GLN A 160 -17.63 3.91 -1.93
CA GLN A 160 -18.49 4.47 -0.89
C GLN A 160 -17.70 5.37 0.06
N GLN A 161 -16.54 4.90 0.52
CA GLN A 161 -15.66 5.68 1.38
C GLN A 161 -15.14 6.94 0.70
N PHE A 162 -14.75 6.86 -0.58
CA PHE A 162 -14.23 7.98 -1.37
C PHE A 162 -15.32 9.04 -1.63
N ASN A 163 -16.52 8.61 -2.00
CA ASN A 163 -17.65 9.51 -2.25
C ASN A 163 -18.14 10.23 -0.98
N ALA A 164 -17.87 9.67 0.20
CA ALA A 164 -18.16 10.31 1.48
C ALA A 164 -17.12 11.36 1.88
N LEU A 165 -15.98 11.47 1.17
CA LEU A 165 -14.96 12.47 1.47
C LEU A 165 -15.36 13.86 0.93
N PRO A 166 -15.04 14.95 1.67
CA PRO A 166 -15.32 16.29 1.18
C PRO A 166 -14.49 16.62 -0.07
N ALA A 167 -14.92 17.65 -0.81
CA ALA A 167 -14.14 18.18 -1.92
C ALA A 167 -12.74 18.60 -1.43
N GLY A 168 -11.69 18.26 -2.19
CA GLY A 168 -10.29 18.54 -1.81
C GLY A 168 -9.64 17.50 -0.90
N ALA A 169 -10.40 16.60 -0.28
CA ALA A 169 -9.82 15.49 0.48
C ALA A 169 -9.17 14.45 -0.45
N ARG A 170 -8.13 13.78 0.06
CA ARG A 170 -7.39 12.72 -0.63
C ARG A 170 -7.58 11.38 0.09
N MET A 171 -7.63 10.31 -0.68
CA MET A 171 -7.58 8.93 -0.22
C MET A 171 -6.29 8.28 -0.71
N VAL A 172 -5.52 7.70 0.20
CA VAL A 172 -4.42 6.80 -0.09
C VAL A 172 -4.90 5.38 0.21
N VAL A 173 -4.69 4.45 -0.71
CA VAL A 173 -5.07 3.03 -0.52
C VAL A 173 -3.81 2.18 -0.57
N LEU A 174 -3.63 1.30 0.41
CA LEU A 174 -2.57 0.28 0.39
C LEU A 174 -3.20 -1.09 0.15
N THR A 175 -2.76 -1.78 -0.90
CA THR A 175 -3.31 -3.08 -1.32
C THR A 175 -2.26 -3.95 -2.02
N GLY A 176 -2.53 -5.25 -2.18
CA GLY A 176 -1.69 -6.13 -2.98
C GLY A 176 -1.61 -5.70 -4.45
N ASN A 177 -0.45 -5.92 -5.09
CA ASN A 177 -0.17 -5.49 -6.46
C ASN A 177 -1.27 -5.86 -7.48
N VAL A 178 -1.87 -7.04 -7.40
CA VAL A 178 -2.94 -7.49 -8.33
C VAL A 178 -4.17 -6.60 -8.21
N HIS A 179 -4.65 -6.33 -7.00
CA HIS A 179 -5.82 -5.49 -6.76
C HIS A 179 -5.63 -4.05 -7.28
N ALA A 180 -4.39 -3.56 -7.27
CA ALA A 180 -4.03 -2.23 -7.75
C ALA A 180 -3.92 -2.11 -9.29
N MET A 181 -3.91 -3.20 -10.05
CA MET A 181 -3.74 -3.12 -11.50
C MET A 181 -4.94 -2.45 -12.16
N ARG A 182 -4.75 -1.41 -12.94
CA ARG A 182 -5.80 -0.79 -13.77
C ARG A 182 -6.34 -1.77 -14.81
N HIS A 183 -5.43 -2.54 -15.42
CA HIS A 183 -5.70 -3.60 -16.39
C HIS A 183 -4.73 -4.77 -16.10
N PRO A 184 -5.18 -6.04 -16.15
CA PRO A 184 -4.27 -7.17 -16.05
C PRO A 184 -3.19 -7.14 -17.14
N PHE A 185 -1.99 -7.66 -16.84
CA PHE A 185 -0.95 -7.81 -17.87
C PHE A 185 -1.42 -8.73 -19.01
N ALA A 186 -1.02 -8.41 -20.24
CA ALA A 186 -1.42 -9.17 -21.42
C ALA A 186 -1.03 -10.66 -21.34
N ASP A 187 0.12 -10.94 -20.73
CA ASP A 187 0.69 -12.28 -20.50
C ASP A 187 0.34 -12.90 -19.14
N ALA A 188 -0.53 -12.25 -18.35
CA ALA A 188 -0.98 -12.80 -17.07
C ALA A 188 -1.64 -14.18 -17.26
N PRO A 189 -1.51 -15.11 -16.29
CA PRO A 189 -2.26 -16.36 -16.30
C PRO A 189 -3.79 -16.13 -16.36
N PRO A 190 -4.59 -17.02 -16.98
CA PRO A 190 -6.04 -16.84 -17.10
C PRO A 190 -6.76 -16.50 -15.79
N GLU A 191 -6.34 -17.12 -14.69
CA GLU A 191 -6.85 -16.89 -13.34
C GLU A 191 -6.61 -15.46 -12.85
N MET A 192 -5.61 -14.75 -13.37
CA MET A 192 -5.28 -13.35 -13.04
C MET A 192 -5.79 -12.35 -14.08
N LYS A 193 -6.52 -12.80 -15.12
CA LYS A 193 -7.12 -11.91 -16.14
C LYS A 193 -8.50 -11.39 -15.77
N HIS A 194 -8.97 -11.66 -14.54
CA HIS A 194 -10.23 -11.10 -14.06
C HIS A 194 -10.11 -9.59 -13.83
N ARG A 195 -11.27 -8.92 -13.74
CA ARG A 195 -11.32 -7.49 -13.43
C ARG A 195 -10.87 -7.28 -11.99
N THR A 196 -9.80 -6.52 -11.80
CA THR A 196 -9.22 -6.21 -10.49
C THR A 196 -9.99 -5.08 -9.81
N MET A 197 -9.75 -4.85 -8.51
CA MET A 197 -10.36 -3.74 -7.77
C MET A 197 -10.14 -2.39 -8.46
N ALA A 198 -8.91 -2.05 -8.88
CA ALA A 198 -8.63 -0.77 -9.53
C ALA A 198 -9.36 -0.63 -10.88
N SER A 199 -9.53 -1.70 -11.65
CA SER A 199 -10.33 -1.67 -12.89
C SER A 199 -11.80 -1.26 -12.65
N TYR A 200 -12.36 -1.48 -11.46
CA TYR A 200 -13.72 -1.03 -11.08
C TYR A 200 -13.79 0.45 -10.68
N LEU A 201 -12.65 1.13 -10.56
CA LEU A 201 -12.53 2.49 -10.02
C LEU A 201 -11.93 3.49 -11.02
N LEU A 202 -11.77 3.12 -12.29
CA LEU A 202 -11.12 3.97 -13.31
C LEU A 202 -11.92 5.23 -13.68
N ASP A 203 -13.19 5.31 -13.30
CA ASP A 203 -14.03 6.51 -13.41
C ASP A 203 -13.81 7.51 -12.26
N LEU A 204 -13.10 7.12 -11.21
CA LEU A 204 -12.63 8.02 -10.15
C LEU A 204 -11.30 8.67 -10.56
N PRO A 205 -10.87 9.78 -9.92
CA PRO A 205 -9.55 10.39 -10.15
C PRO A 205 -8.42 9.55 -9.52
N LEU A 206 -8.31 8.30 -9.96
CA LEU A 206 -7.39 7.26 -9.50
C LEU A 206 -6.01 7.43 -10.13
N TYR A 207 -4.97 7.26 -9.33
CA TYR A 207 -3.59 7.12 -9.73
C TYR A 207 -3.03 5.85 -9.10
N SER A 208 -2.76 4.84 -9.92
CA SER A 208 -2.26 3.54 -9.48
C SER A 208 -0.73 3.50 -9.54
N VAL A 209 -0.12 3.15 -8.42
CA VAL A 209 1.32 3.06 -8.23
C VAL A 209 1.67 1.62 -7.92
N ARG A 210 2.57 1.03 -8.71
CA ARG A 210 3.24 -0.22 -8.38
C ARG A 210 4.48 0.08 -7.55
N VAL A 211 4.46 -0.34 -6.28
CA VAL A 211 5.62 -0.24 -5.39
C VAL A 211 6.43 -1.53 -5.51
N GLU A 212 7.58 -1.40 -6.14
CA GLU A 212 8.59 -2.46 -6.32
C GLU A 212 9.80 -2.22 -5.40
N ALA A 213 10.72 -3.16 -5.39
CA ALA A 213 12.04 -2.94 -4.82
C ALA A 213 13.15 -3.59 -5.62
N LEU A 214 14.36 -3.03 -5.49
CA LEU A 214 15.53 -3.51 -6.22
C LEU A 214 16.03 -4.87 -5.72
N ARG A 215 15.72 -5.21 -4.47
CA ARG A 215 16.11 -6.47 -3.81
C ARG A 215 15.26 -6.70 -2.56
N GLY A 216 15.47 -7.84 -1.92
CA GLY A 216 14.95 -8.10 -0.59
C GLY A 216 13.87 -9.16 -0.57
N GLN A 217 13.00 -9.11 0.44
CA GLN A 217 12.07 -10.17 0.77
C GLN A 217 10.71 -9.62 1.23
N PHE A 218 9.67 -10.43 1.06
CA PHE A 218 8.30 -10.12 1.44
C PHE A 218 7.57 -11.39 1.92
N TRP A 219 6.40 -11.24 2.56
CA TRP A 219 5.55 -12.39 2.92
C TRP A 219 4.69 -12.81 1.73
N GLY A 220 4.72 -14.11 1.39
CA GLY A 220 3.85 -14.68 0.36
C GLY A 220 3.22 -15.99 0.81
N CYS A 221 1.94 -16.18 0.47
CA CYS A 221 1.14 -17.35 0.83
C CYS A 221 0.97 -18.29 -0.36
N MET A 222 1.86 -19.28 -0.44
CA MET A 222 1.79 -20.36 -1.44
C MET A 222 1.39 -21.70 -0.81
N ASN A 223 0.85 -21.67 0.42
CA ASN A 223 0.58 -22.80 1.32
C ASN A 223 1.85 -23.60 1.73
N PRO A 224 2.49 -23.30 2.87
CA PRO A 224 2.16 -22.27 3.88
C PRO A 224 2.68 -20.87 3.50
N CYS A 225 2.27 -19.85 4.27
CA CYS A 225 2.85 -18.51 4.16
C CYS A 225 4.32 -18.51 4.60
N ARG A 226 5.20 -17.87 3.82
CA ARG A 226 6.65 -17.78 4.09
C ARG A 226 7.27 -16.52 3.49
N ALA A 227 8.47 -16.19 3.95
CA ALA A 227 9.30 -15.19 3.30
C ALA A 227 9.67 -15.66 1.89
N LEU A 228 9.39 -14.83 0.88
CA LEU A 228 9.80 -15.00 -0.51
C LEU A 228 10.82 -13.93 -0.86
N THR A 229 11.77 -14.29 -1.71
CA THR A 229 12.85 -13.39 -2.15
C THR A 229 12.49 -12.78 -3.49
N LEU A 230 12.62 -11.45 -3.58
CA LEU A 230 12.47 -10.74 -4.84
C LEU A 230 13.60 -11.08 -5.78
N ARG A 231 13.30 -11.02 -7.08
CA ARG A 231 14.33 -10.98 -8.10
C ARG A 231 15.08 -9.66 -7.97
N GLU A 232 16.41 -9.72 -7.87
CA GLU A 232 17.22 -8.50 -7.86
C GLU A 232 17.15 -7.77 -9.20
N LEU A 233 17.04 -6.45 -9.12
CA LEU A 233 16.99 -5.53 -10.24
C LEU A 233 18.12 -4.51 -10.11
N PRO A 234 18.72 -4.05 -11.22
CA PRO A 234 19.62 -2.90 -11.20
C PRO A 234 18.85 -1.65 -10.74
N ALA A 235 19.55 -0.61 -10.30
CA ALA A 235 18.91 0.67 -9.98
C ALA A 235 18.08 1.18 -11.17
N GLN A 236 16.85 1.62 -10.90
CA GLN A 236 15.92 2.11 -11.91
C GLN A 236 15.24 3.39 -11.42
N ASP A 237 15.08 4.32 -12.34
CA ASP A 237 14.20 5.47 -12.15
C ASP A 237 12.73 5.02 -12.15
N PRO A 238 11.80 5.85 -11.66
CA PRO A 238 10.38 5.60 -11.82
C PRO A 238 9.99 5.45 -13.29
N VAL A 239 9.14 4.47 -13.59
CA VAL A 239 8.63 4.22 -14.94
C VAL A 239 7.19 4.69 -15.00
N VAL A 240 6.95 5.82 -15.68
CA VAL A 240 5.59 6.33 -15.94
C VAL A 240 5.03 5.64 -17.17
N GLU A 241 3.84 5.05 -17.05
CA GLU A 241 3.14 4.43 -18.15
C GLU A 241 2.00 5.34 -18.63
N THR A 242 1.90 5.51 -19.95
CA THR A 242 0.86 6.35 -20.57
C THR A 242 -0.08 5.58 -21.48
N ASP A 243 0.18 4.29 -21.69
CA ASP A 243 -0.69 3.43 -22.51
C ASP A 243 -2.10 3.38 -21.89
N PRO A 244 -3.19 3.54 -22.67
CA PRO A 244 -4.55 3.44 -22.14
C PRO A 244 -4.83 2.13 -21.38
N GLU A 245 -4.24 1.02 -21.81
CA GLU A 245 -4.39 -0.32 -21.24
C GLU A 245 -3.25 -0.69 -20.27
N ARG A 246 -2.48 0.31 -19.82
CA ARG A 246 -1.41 0.13 -18.82
C ARG A 246 -1.92 -0.52 -17.55
N SER A 247 -1.09 -1.35 -16.93
CA SER A 247 -1.44 -1.98 -15.66
C SER A 247 -1.32 -1.02 -14.48
N TYR A 248 -0.42 -0.05 -14.52
CA TYR A 248 -0.25 0.96 -13.48
C TYR A 248 -0.01 2.33 -14.11
N ASP A 249 -0.22 3.42 -13.38
CA ASP A 249 0.15 4.75 -13.85
C ASP A 249 1.67 5.00 -13.69
N VAL A 250 2.27 4.40 -12.64
CA VAL A 250 3.71 4.47 -12.40
C VAL A 250 4.23 3.25 -11.67
N TRP A 251 5.48 2.87 -11.96
CA TRP A 251 6.30 1.97 -11.17
C TRP A 251 7.34 2.77 -10.41
N VAL A 252 7.43 2.55 -9.10
CA VAL A 252 8.45 3.16 -8.24
C VAL A 252 9.22 2.06 -7.52
N HIS A 253 10.49 2.33 -7.22
CA HIS A 253 11.40 1.32 -6.69
C HIS A 253 11.97 1.76 -5.34
N LEU A 254 11.68 1.00 -4.29
CA LEU A 254 12.37 1.08 -3.02
C LEU A 254 13.76 0.39 -3.13
N PRO A 255 14.77 0.78 -2.34
CA PRO A 255 16.10 0.16 -2.38
C PRO A 255 16.08 -1.31 -2.02
N ALA A 256 15.25 -1.68 -1.06
CA ALA A 256 15.11 -3.02 -0.55
C ALA A 256 13.76 -3.17 0.16
N LEU A 257 13.27 -4.40 0.21
CA LEU A 257 12.22 -4.81 1.14
C LEU A 257 12.77 -5.79 2.17
N SER A 258 12.35 -5.62 3.39
CA SER A 258 12.62 -6.54 4.49
C SER A 258 11.30 -7.15 4.92
N VAL A 259 11.35 -8.44 5.29
CA VAL A 259 10.19 -9.14 5.83
C VAL A 259 9.69 -8.39 7.08
N GLY A 260 8.42 -8.00 7.06
CA GLY A 260 7.76 -7.33 8.17
C GLY A 260 7.71 -8.23 9.40
N THR A 261 7.76 -7.61 10.58
CA THR A 261 7.78 -8.34 11.85
C THR A 261 6.37 -8.79 12.19
N LEU A 262 6.14 -10.09 12.28
CA LEU A 262 4.86 -10.65 12.70
C LEU A 262 4.50 -10.20 14.14
N THR A 263 3.21 -10.07 14.44
CA THR A 263 2.78 -9.92 15.83
C THR A 263 3.09 -11.18 16.62
N ASP A 264 3.56 -11.03 17.87
CA ASP A 264 3.88 -12.17 18.74
C ASP A 264 2.64 -13.09 18.91
N PRO A 265 2.82 -14.41 19.09
CA PRO A 265 1.78 -15.38 19.45
C PRO A 265 0.93 -15.00 20.66
#